data_AF-A0A9Q6I6R9-F1
#
_entry.id   AF-A0A9Q6I6R9-F1
#
_cell.length_a   1.000
_cell.length_b   1.000
_cell.length_c   1.000
_cell.angle_alpha   90.00
_cell.angle_beta   90.00
_cell.angle_gamma   90.00
#
_symmetry.space_group_name_H-M   'P 1'
#
loop_
_entity.id
_entity.type
_entity.pdbx_description
1 polymer ?
#
loop_
_entity_poly.entity_id
_entity_poly.type
_entity_poly.pdbx_seq_one_letter_code
_entity_poly.pdbx_strand_id
1 'polypeptide(L)'
;MNTLESEYCLYVKRDSSEWHRMWKKLARHKLNSSLSEPTVADNDGEIWQYMSTWETTSGLLPGKRFEHHFRHRAHPRCGRTYITVAASWGFNPDDADKVYYRHFG
;
A
#
# COMPACT_ATOMS: atom_id res chain seq x y z
N MET A 1 -8.10 27.48 5.64
CA MET A 1 -7.73 26.09 5.95
C MET A 1 -8.85 25.53 6.79
N ASN A 2 -9.72 24.71 6.18
CA ASN A 2 -10.90 24.16 6.86
C ASN A 2 -10.63 22.70 7.23
N THR A 3 -10.72 22.47 8.53
CA THR A 3 -10.47 21.25 9.28
C THR A 3 -11.66 20.29 9.15
N LEU A 4 -11.90 19.69 7.99
CA LEU A 4 -12.92 18.64 7.79
C LEU A 4 -12.60 17.74 6.57
N GLU A 5 -11.32 17.43 6.32
CA GLU A 5 -11.00 16.20 5.57
C GLU A 5 -11.20 15.05 6.56
N SER A 6 -12.43 14.57 6.66
CA SER A 6 -12.73 13.34 7.38
C SER A 6 -11.70 12.28 7.00
N GLU A 7 -11.06 11.70 8.02
CA GLU A 7 -9.93 10.79 7.96
C GLU A 7 -10.30 9.44 7.29
N TYR A 8 -10.64 9.48 6.01
CA TYR A 8 -10.93 8.28 5.24
C TYR A 8 -9.60 7.63 4.84
N CYS A 9 -9.29 6.49 5.45
CA CYS A 9 -8.25 5.62 4.90
C CYS A 9 -8.88 4.69 3.85
N LEU A 10 -8.43 4.83 2.61
CA LEU A 10 -8.78 3.92 1.52
C LEU A 10 -8.00 2.61 1.66
N TYR A 11 -8.70 1.49 1.63
CA TYR A 11 -8.13 0.15 1.67
C TYR A 11 -8.52 -0.65 0.44
N VAL A 12 -7.55 -1.30 -0.17
CA VAL A 12 -7.78 -2.31 -1.22
C VAL A 12 -8.47 -3.52 -0.60
N LYS A 13 -9.56 -3.97 -1.22
CA LYS A 13 -10.28 -5.17 -0.83
C LYS A 13 -9.34 -6.38 -0.88
N ARG A 14 -9.34 -7.17 0.19
CA ARG A 14 -8.56 -8.42 0.26
C ARG A 14 -8.93 -9.33 -0.92
N ASP A 15 -7.92 -10.04 -1.41
CA ASP A 15 -8.03 -10.99 -2.52
C ASP A 15 -8.49 -10.42 -3.88
N SER A 16 -8.67 -9.10 -3.99
CA SER A 16 -8.87 -8.46 -5.29
C SER A 16 -7.63 -8.60 -6.19
N SER A 17 -7.78 -8.39 -7.50
CA SER A 17 -6.62 -8.40 -8.40
C SER A 17 -5.59 -7.33 -8.00
N GLU A 18 -6.03 -6.20 -7.45
CA GLU A 18 -5.12 -5.15 -6.98
C GLU A 18 -4.36 -5.55 -5.73
N TRP A 19 -5.02 -6.21 -4.79
CA TRP A 19 -4.39 -6.77 -3.60
C TRP A 19 -3.20 -7.66 -3.98
N HIS A 20 -3.42 -8.63 -4.87
CA HIS A 20 -2.36 -9.51 -5.34
C HIS A 20 -1.23 -8.75 -6.05
N ARG A 21 -1.56 -7.72 -6.85
CA ARG A 21 -0.56 -6.91 -7.55
C ARG A 21 0.29 -6.09 -6.61
N MET A 22 -0.29 -5.44 -5.59
CA MET A 22 0.48 -4.63 -4.65
C MET A 22 1.45 -5.47 -3.83
N TRP A 23 1.03 -6.65 -3.35
CA TRP A 23 1.91 -7.59 -2.65
C TRP A 23 3.03 -8.14 -3.54
N LYS A 24 2.72 -8.46 -4.81
CA LYS A 24 3.73 -8.87 -5.80
C LYS A 24 4.74 -7.78 -6.11
N LYS A 25 4.31 -6.50 -6.17
CA LYS A 25 5.22 -5.35 -6.33
C LYS A 25 6.10 -5.16 -5.09
N LEU A 26 5.51 -5.27 -3.89
CA LEU A 26 6.25 -5.19 -2.64
C LEU A 26 7.34 -6.25 -2.55
N ALA A 27 7.03 -7.51 -2.87
CA ALA A 27 8.02 -8.59 -2.88
C ALA A 27 9.22 -8.32 -3.82
N ARG A 28 9.00 -7.60 -4.92
CA ARG A 28 10.06 -7.23 -5.88
C ARG A 28 10.85 -5.99 -5.46
N HIS A 29 10.49 -5.34 -4.37
CA HIS A 29 11.19 -4.15 -3.90
C HIS A 29 12.64 -4.50 -3.51
N LYS A 30 13.59 -3.59 -3.80
CA LYS A 30 15.03 -3.75 -3.52
C LYS A 30 15.38 -4.08 -2.06
N LEU A 31 14.49 -3.73 -1.12
CA LEU A 31 14.67 -4.06 0.30
C LEU A 31 14.36 -5.54 0.59
N ASN A 32 13.49 -6.15 -0.20
CA ASN A 32 13.07 -7.54 -0.06
C ASN A 32 13.91 -8.49 -0.94
N SER A 33 14.69 -7.98 -1.90
CA SER A 33 15.40 -8.80 -2.91
C SER A 33 16.43 -9.80 -2.35
N SER A 34 16.86 -9.61 -1.10
CA SER A 34 17.83 -10.49 -0.43
C SER A 34 17.18 -11.47 0.56
N LEU A 35 15.85 -11.49 0.65
CA LEU A 35 15.11 -12.35 1.57
C LEU A 35 14.71 -13.65 0.86
N SER A 36 14.73 -14.77 1.59
CA SER A 36 14.26 -16.08 1.12
C SER A 36 12.77 -16.04 0.76
N GLU A 37 11.98 -15.33 1.56
CA GLU A 37 10.55 -15.07 1.32
C GLU A 37 10.25 -13.56 1.26
N PRO A 38 10.46 -12.93 0.10
CA PRO A 38 10.42 -11.47 -0.04
C PRO A 38 9.05 -10.84 0.21
N THR A 39 7.96 -11.60 0.10
CA THR A 39 6.58 -11.10 0.29
C THR A 39 6.22 -10.98 1.77
N VAL A 40 6.79 -11.85 2.61
CA VAL A 40 6.48 -11.92 4.03
C VAL A 40 7.44 -11.02 4.81
N ALA A 41 8.73 -11.08 4.44
CA ALA A 41 9.82 -10.46 5.18
C ALA A 41 9.80 -10.80 6.67
N ASP A 42 9.41 -12.03 7.00
CA ASP A 42 9.23 -12.50 8.37
C ASP A 42 10.49 -12.25 9.21
N ASN A 43 10.29 -11.55 10.32
CA ASN A 43 11.26 -11.39 11.37
C ASN A 43 10.58 -11.63 12.72
N ASP A 44 10.74 -12.83 13.28
CA ASP A 44 10.13 -13.25 14.54
C ASP A 44 8.60 -13.05 14.58
N GLY A 45 7.91 -13.32 13.47
CA GLY A 45 6.45 -13.18 13.34
C GLY A 45 5.98 -11.77 12.99
N GLU A 46 6.88 -10.79 12.91
CA GLU A 46 6.59 -9.46 12.37
C GLU A 46 6.80 -9.46 10.86
N ILE A 47 5.76 -9.03 10.13
CA ILE A 47 5.72 -9.03 8.66
C ILE A 47 5.32 -7.65 8.14
N TRP A 48 5.34 -7.49 6.82
CA TRP A 48 4.78 -6.31 6.17
C TRP A 48 3.30 -6.11 6.50
N GLN A 49 2.95 -4.89 6.85
CA GLN A 49 1.59 -4.46 7.17
C GLN A 49 1.12 -3.45 6.12
N TYR A 50 0.00 -3.74 5.48
CA TYR A 50 -0.67 -2.80 4.59
C TYR A 50 -1.42 -1.75 5.42
N MET A 51 -1.05 -0.48 5.23
CA MET A 51 -1.51 0.62 6.09
C MET A 51 -2.69 1.38 5.49
N SER A 52 -2.62 1.72 4.20
CA SER A 52 -3.59 2.56 3.50
C SER A 52 -3.23 2.69 2.02
N THR A 53 -4.11 3.36 1.26
CA THR A 53 -3.83 3.83 -0.10
C THR A 53 -4.18 5.29 -0.20
N TRP A 54 -3.28 6.09 -0.75
CA TRP A 54 -3.45 7.54 -0.83
C TRP A 54 -3.48 7.97 -2.29
N GLU A 55 -4.32 8.97 -2.58
CA GLU A 55 -4.31 9.65 -3.86
C GLU A 55 -3.04 10.52 -3.95
N THR A 56 -2.30 10.39 -5.04
CA THR A 56 -1.13 11.22 -5.33
C THR A 56 -1.37 12.04 -6.58
N THR A 57 -1.06 13.33 -6.49
CA THR A 57 -1.11 14.25 -7.62
C THR A 57 0.17 14.10 -8.43
N SER A 58 0.07 13.58 -9.65
CA SER A 58 1.19 13.59 -10.59
C SER A 58 1.16 14.89 -11.38
N GLY A 59 2.15 15.77 -11.18
CA GLY A 59 2.24 17.06 -11.89
C GLY A 59 2.48 16.96 -13.40
N LEU A 60 2.68 15.77 -13.96
CA LEU A 60 3.08 15.56 -15.36
C LEU A 60 2.08 14.78 -16.21
N LEU A 61 1.12 14.07 -15.61
CA LEU A 61 0.18 13.23 -16.34
C LEU A 61 -1.25 13.50 -15.89
N PRO A 62 -2.20 13.67 -16.82
CA PRO A 62 -3.61 13.82 -16.47
C PRO A 62 -4.12 12.53 -15.83
N GLY A 63 -4.86 12.69 -14.73
CA GLY A 63 -5.50 11.59 -14.00
C GLY A 63 -4.98 11.44 -12.57
N LYS A 64 -5.86 10.90 -11.72
CA LYS A 64 -5.54 10.55 -10.33
C LYS A 64 -4.57 9.37 -10.32
N ARG A 65 -3.55 9.43 -9.47
CA ARG A 65 -2.70 8.28 -9.16
C ARG A 65 -2.92 7.88 -7.72
N PHE A 66 -2.58 6.63 -7.43
CA PHE A 66 -2.72 6.08 -6.10
C PHE A 66 -1.46 5.31 -5.73
N GLU A 67 -1.09 5.40 -4.47
CA GLU A 67 0.04 4.67 -3.89
C GLU A 67 -0.41 3.87 -2.68
N HIS A 68 0.03 2.62 -2.59
CA HIS A 68 -0.23 1.74 -1.47
C HIS A 68 0.90 1.83 -0.46
N HIS A 69 0.56 2.11 0.79
CA HIS A 69 1.52 2.33 1.87
C HIS A 69 1.68 1.06 2.70
N PHE A 70 2.92 0.64 2.87
CA PHE A 70 3.30 -0.51 3.67
C PHE A 70 4.26 -0.11 4.79
N ARG A 71 4.14 -0.79 5.92
CA ARG A 71 5.03 -0.65 7.07
C ARG A 71 5.60 -2.00 7.45
N HIS A 72 6.88 -2.02 7.80
CA HIS A 72 7.49 -3.12 8.55
C HIS A 72 8.01 -2.57 9.87
N ARG A 73 7.67 -3.21 11.00
CA ARG A 73 8.06 -2.72 12.33
C ARG A 73 9.50 -3.09 12.68
N ALA A 74 9.96 -4.26 12.23
CA ALA A 74 11.31 -4.75 12.44
C ALA A 74 11.81 -5.52 11.20
N HIS A 75 12.04 -4.86 10.07
CA HIS A 75 12.46 -5.52 8.83
C HIS A 75 13.84 -6.16 9.02
N PRO A 76 14.06 -7.43 8.57
CA PRO A 76 15.30 -8.17 8.83
C PRO A 76 16.58 -7.41 8.44
N ARG A 77 16.49 -6.57 7.39
CA ARG A 77 17.63 -5.83 6.84
C ARG A 77 17.83 -4.41 7.39
N CYS A 78 16.75 -3.72 7.76
CA CYS A 78 16.81 -2.27 8.00
C CYS A 78 15.97 -1.80 9.20
N GLY A 79 15.42 -2.73 9.98
CA GLY A 79 14.57 -2.40 11.11
C GLY A 79 13.26 -1.75 10.67
N ARG A 80 12.77 -0.78 11.44
CA ARG A 80 11.49 -0.13 11.12
C ARG A 80 11.59 0.63 9.80
N THR A 81 10.69 0.35 8.87
CA THR A 81 10.70 1.00 7.56
C THR A 81 9.30 1.12 6.95
N TYR A 82 9.20 1.98 5.94
CA TYR A 82 7.99 2.31 5.21
C TYR A 82 8.29 2.27 3.71
N ILE A 83 7.41 1.62 2.94
CA ILE A 83 7.53 1.55 1.48
C ILE A 83 6.19 1.93 0.88
N THR A 84 6.25 2.72 -0.18
CA THR A 84 5.12 2.95 -1.09
C THR A 84 5.32 2.18 -2.38
N VAL A 85 4.25 1.59 -2.88
CA VAL A 85 4.20 1.00 -4.22
C VAL A 85 3.05 1.64 -5.00
N ALA A 86 3.33 2.04 -6.25
CA ALA A 86 2.28 2.60 -7.10
C ALA A 86 1.17 1.58 -7.35
N ALA A 87 -0.08 2.03 -7.37
CA ALA A 87 -1.22 1.24 -7.79
C ALA A 87 -1.10 0.82 -9.26
N SER A 88 -1.95 -0.11 -9.70
CA SER A 88 -2.05 -0.47 -11.11
C SER A 88 -2.64 0.67 -11.94
N TRP A 89 -2.31 0.64 -13.23
CA TRP A 89 -2.87 1.61 -14.17
C TRP A 89 -4.39 1.40 -14.29
N GLY A 90 -5.16 2.48 -14.18
CA GLY A 90 -6.63 2.41 -14.15
C GLY A 90 -7.22 1.98 -12.80
N PHE A 91 -6.42 1.91 -11.73
CA PHE A 91 -6.96 1.76 -10.37
C PHE A 91 -7.88 2.95 -10.07
N ASN A 92 -9.15 2.64 -9.80
CA ASN A 92 -10.17 3.61 -9.45
C ASN A 92 -10.84 3.16 -8.14
N PRO A 93 -10.74 3.94 -7.05
CA PRO A 93 -11.41 3.62 -5.80
C PRO A 93 -12.94 3.74 -5.87
N ASP A 94 -13.50 4.38 -6.89
CA ASP A 94 -14.96 4.44 -7.06
C ASP A 94 -15.54 3.11 -7.58
N ASP A 95 -14.68 2.16 -7.97
CA ASP A 95 -15.07 0.79 -8.27
C ASP A 95 -15.25 0.01 -6.95
N ALA A 96 -16.49 -0.02 -6.46
CA ALA A 96 -16.88 -0.56 -5.16
C ALA A 96 -16.47 -2.04 -4.94
N ASP A 97 -16.18 -2.79 -6.01
CA ASP A 97 -15.69 -4.16 -5.89
C ASP A 97 -14.20 -4.26 -5.53
N LYS A 98 -13.47 -3.14 -5.50
CA LYS A 98 -12.01 -3.10 -5.36
C LYS A 98 -11.51 -2.47 -4.08
N VAL A 99 -12.31 -1.64 -3.39
CA VAL A 99 -11.85 -0.90 -2.21
C VAL A 99 -12.95 -0.71 -1.18
N TYR A 100 -12.56 -0.36 0.04
CA TYR A 100 -13.45 0.16 1.07
C TYR A 100 -12.79 1.33 1.81
N TYR A 101 -13.60 2.28 2.26
CA TYR A 101 -13.15 3.39 3.10
C TYR A 101 -13.34 3.00 4.56
N ARG A 102 -12.29 3.15 5.37
CA ARG A 102 -12.41 3.04 6.83
C ARG A 102 -12.51 4.42 7.44
N HIS A 103 -13.56 4.63 8.22
CA HIS A 103 -13.74 5.80 9.05
C HIS A 103 -13.06 5.56 10.39
N PHE A 104 -12.22 6.50 10.83
CA PHE A 104 -11.86 6.61 12.24
C PHE A 104 -12.87 7.62 12.83
N GLY A 105 -13.75 7.12 13.69
CA GLY A 105 -14.73 7.93 14.41
C GLY A 105 -14.16 8.50 15.69
#